data_AF-A0A920HIQ3-F1
#
_entry.id   AF-A0A920HIQ3-F1
#
_cell.length_a   1.000
_cell.length_b   1.000
_cell.length_c   1.000
_cell.angle_alpha   90.00
_cell.angle_beta   90.00
_cell.angle_gamma   90.00
#
_symmetry.space_group_name_H-M   'P 1'
#
loop_
_entity.id
_entity.type
_entity.pdbx_description
1 polymer ?
#
loop_
_entity_poly.entity_id
_entity_poly.type
_entity_poly.pdbx_seq_one_letter_code
_entity_poly.pdbx_strand_id
1 'polypeptide(L)' 'MSQKIRIKLKSYDYNLVDKSADKIVKTVKNTGAIVTGPNSLPTHKRFLLF' A
#
# COMPACT_ATOMS: atom_id res chain seq x y z
N MET A 1 -15.41 14.72 -13.81
CA MET A 1 -14.48 14.86 -12.68
C MET A 1 -14.56 13.60 -11.84
N SER A 2 -13.54 12.72 -11.86
CA SER A 2 -13.50 11.53 -10.99
C SER A 2 -12.53 11.78 -9.86
N GLN A 3 -13.01 11.80 -8.61
CA GLN A 3 -12.11 11.82 -7.45
C GLN A 3 -11.31 10.51 -7.42
N LYS A 4 -9.98 10.63 -7.35
CA LYS A 4 -9.06 9.48 -7.30
C LYS A 4 -8.11 9.67 -6.13
N ILE A 5 -8.22 8.80 -5.14
CA ILE A 5 -7.35 8.79 -3.96
C ILE A 5 -6.22 7.80 -4.23
N ARG A 6 -4.97 8.20 -3.94
CA ARG A 6 -3.77 7.34 -4.05
C ARG A 6 -3.08 7.27 -2.71
N ILE A 7 -2.96 6.07 -2.16
CA ILE A 7 -2.32 5.81 -0.86
C ILE A 7 -0.96 5.15 -1.12
N LYS A 8 0.11 5.70 -0.54
CA LYS A 8 1.45 5.07 -0.54
C LYS A 8 1.78 4.58 0.86
N LEU A 9 1.89 3.27 1.02
CA LEU A 9 2.34 2.65 2.27
C LEU A 9 3.87 2.53 2.27
N LYS A 10 4.50 2.88 3.39
CA LYS A 10 5.94 2.69 3.63
C LYS A 10 6.11 2.04 5.00
N SER A 11 6.85 0.95 5.04
CA SER A 11 7.20 0.21 6.25
C SER A 11 8.60 -0.38 6.07
N TYR A 12 9.29 -0.63 7.17
CA TYR A 12 10.53 -1.41 7.17
C TYR A 12 10.27 -2.92 7.23
N ASP A 13 9.14 -3.34 7.82
CA ASP A 13 8.70 -4.73 7.86
C ASP A 13 7.71 -5.01 6.72
N TYR A 14 8.01 -6.04 5.93
CA TYR A 14 7.19 -6.50 4.81
C TYR A 14 5.85 -7.12 5.29
N ASN A 15 5.87 -7.88 6.37
CA ASN A 15 4.66 -8.54 6.88
C ASN A 15 3.62 -7.52 7.38
N LEU A 16 4.09 -6.44 8.00
CA LEU A 16 3.22 -5.41 8.53
C LEU A 16 2.57 -4.57 7.42
N VAL A 17 3.32 -4.26 6.36
CA VAL A 17 2.77 -3.50 5.23
C VAL A 17 1.76 -4.32 4.44
N ASP A 18 2.01 -5.60 4.22
CA ASP A 18 1.09 -6.47 3.48
C ASP A 18 -0.23 -6.66 4.24
N LYS A 19 -0.17 -6.95 5.55
CA LYS A 19 -1.36 -7.03 6.41
C LYS A 19 -2.18 -5.74 6.39
N SER A 20 -1.50 -4.59 6.41
CA SER A 20 -2.14 -3.28 6.37
C SER A 20 -2.79 -3.01 5.01
N ALA A 21 -2.09 -3.31 3.91
CA ALA A 21 -2.60 -3.18 2.56
C ALA A 21 -3.86 -4.03 2.35
N ASP A 22 -3.84 -5.29 2.77
CA ASP A 22 -4.98 -6.20 2.68
C ASP A 22 -6.18 -5.69 3.47
N LYS A 23 -5.95 -5.17 4.68
CA LYS A 23 -7.02 -4.61 5.52
C LYS A 23 -7.67 -3.40 4.83
N ILE A 24 -6.88 -2.49 4.27
CA ILE A 24 -7.39 -1.32 3.54
C ILE A 24 -8.20 -1.75 2.33
N VAL A 25 -7.67 -2.67 1.52
CA VAL A 25 -8.34 -3.16 0.31
C VAL A 25 -9.68 -3.82 0.66
N LYS A 26 -9.73 -4.65 1.72
CA LYS A 26 -10.99 -5.28 2.18
C LYS A 26 -12.02 -4.24 2.62
N THR A 27 -11.61 -3.25 3.42
CA THR A 27 -12.51 -2.18 3.88
C THR A 27 -13.07 -1.36 2.72
N VAL A 28 -12.20 -0.97 1.77
CA VAL A 28 -12.62 -0.15 0.62
C VAL A 28 -13.53 -0.96 -0.33
N LYS A 29 -13.25 -2.25 -0.52
CA LYS A 29 -14.15 -3.15 -1.26
C LYS A 29 -15.52 -3.27 -0.61
N ASN A 30 -15.59 -3.37 0.72
CA ASN A 30 -16.86 -3.43 1.45
C ASN A 30 -17.67 -2.13 1.29
N THR A 31 -17.02 -0.98 1.14
CA THR A 31 -17.71 0.30 0.86
C THR A 31 -18.21 0.46 -0.58
N GLY A 32 -17.96 -0.51 -1.47
CA GLY A 32 -18.39 -0.46 -2.88
C GLY A 32 -17.52 0.42 -3.78
N ALA A 33 -16.36 0.87 -3.31
CA ALA A 33 -15.44 1.68 -4.10
C ALA A 33 -14.57 0.81 -5.03
N ILE A 34 -14.24 1.34 -6.20
CA ILE A 34 -13.41 0.66 -7.20
C ILE A 34 -11.94 0.75 -6.78
N VAL A 35 -11.34 -0.40 -6.47
CA VAL A 35 -9.93 -0.49 -6.05
C VAL A 35 -9.08 -1.03 -7.19
N THR A 36 -8.09 -0.24 -7.61
CA THR A 36 -6.92 -0.76 -8.34
C THR A 36 -5.99 -1.32 -7.26
N GLY A 37 -5.77 -2.63 -7.23
CA GLY A 37 -5.14 -3.36 -6.11
C GLY A 37 -3.78 -2.82 -5.62
N PRO A 38 -3.21 -3.43 -4.56
CA PRO A 38 -1.92 -2.99 -4.02
C PRO A 38 -0.83 -3.16 -5.09
N ASN A 39 -0.24 -2.05 -5.53
CA ASN A 39 0.86 -2.07 -6.48
C ASN A 39 2.18 -1.99 -5.74
N SER A 40 3.01 -3.02 -5.86
CA SER A 40 4.34 -3.08 -5.23
C SER A 40 5.29 -2.08 -5.89
N LEU A 41 5.94 -1.26 -5.06
CA LEU A 41 6.98 -0.34 -5.50
C LEU A 41 8.37 -0.90 -5.16
N PRO A 42 9.42 -0.51 -5.89
CA PRO A 42 10.79 -0.89 -5.56
C PRO A 42 11.15 -0.49 -4.12
N THR A 43 11.73 -1.43 -3.36
CA THR A 43 12.17 -1.19 -2.00
C THR A 43 13.43 -0.35 -1.98
N HIS A 44 13.40 0.79 -1.28
CA HIS A 44 14.61 1.59 -1.05
C HIS A 44 15.49 0.92 0.01
N LYS A 45 16.63 0.37 -0.40
CA LYS A 45 17.67 -0.16 0.50
C LYS A 45 18.75 0.90 0.66
N ARG A 46 19.01 1.32 1.90
CA ARG A 46 20.13 2.20 2.23
C ARG A 46 21.25 1.34 2.81
N PHE A 47 22.34 1.21 2.07
CA PHE A 47 23.58 0.65 2.59
C PHE A 47 24.38 1.81 3.19
N LEU A 48 24.64 1.76 4.50
CA LEU A 48 25.63 2.63 5.11
C LEU A 48 26.99 1.98 4.86
N LEU A 49 27.77 2.55 3.93
CA LEU A 49 29.20 2.28 3.84
C LEU A 49 29.85 3.12 4.94
N PHE A 50 30.52 2.45 5.87
CA PHE A 50 31.40 3.07 6.85
C PHE A 50 32.80 3.22 6.24
#